data_AF-A0A8C9H6F4-F1
#
_entry.id   AF-A0A8C9H6F4-F1
#
_cell.length_a   1.000
_cell.length_b   1.000
_cell.length_c   1.000
_cell.angle_alpha   90.00
_cell.angle_beta   90.00
_cell.angle_gamma   90.00
#
_symmetry.space_group_name_H-M   'P 1'
#
loop_
_entity.id
_entity.type
_entity.pdbx_description
1 polymer ?
#
loop_
_entity_poly.entity_id
_entity_poly.type
_entity_poly.pdbx_seq_one_letter_code
_entity_poly.pdbx_strand_id
1 'polypeptide(L)'
;MRLRNPGLHLGCALALRFLALVSWDIPGARALDNGLARTPTMGWLHWERFMCNLDCQEEPDSCISEKLFMEMAELMVSDGWKDAGYEYLCIDDCWMAPQRDLEGRLQADPQRFPHGIRQLANYVHSKGLKLGIYADVGNKTCAGFPGSFGYYDIDAQTFADWGVDLLKFDGCHCDSLEKLADGYKHMSLALNRTGRSIVYSCEWPLYVWPFQKVR
;
A
#
# COMPACT_ATOMS: atom_id res chain seq x y z
N MET A 1 -18.70 -62.27 65.50
CA MET A 1 -19.97 -62.82 65.00
C MET A 1 -20.21 -62.22 63.61
N ARG A 2 -20.18 -63.06 62.56
CA ARG A 2 -20.51 -62.67 61.18
C ARG A 2 -21.95 -62.18 61.13
N LEU A 3 -22.24 -61.15 60.35
CA LEU A 3 -23.36 -61.19 59.41
C LEU A 3 -23.02 -60.35 58.17
N ARG A 4 -22.97 -61.04 57.02
CA ARG A 4 -23.00 -60.47 55.68
C ARG A 4 -24.42 -59.97 55.40
N ASN A 5 -24.55 -58.92 54.60
CA ASN A 5 -25.66 -58.83 53.66
C ASN A 5 -25.18 -58.18 52.34
N PRO A 6 -25.23 -58.89 51.20
CA PRO A 6 -24.86 -58.38 49.89
C PRO A 6 -26.10 -57.81 49.18
N GLY A 7 -26.00 -56.62 48.61
CA GLY A 7 -27.10 -55.99 47.91
C GLY A 7 -26.64 -55.07 46.79
N LEU A 8 -26.96 -55.49 45.56
CA LEU A 8 -27.17 -54.68 44.37
C LEU A 8 -25.96 -54.21 43.55
N HIS A 9 -25.70 -55.03 42.52
CA HIS A 9 -25.32 -54.59 41.18
C HIS A 9 -26.17 -53.39 40.71
N LEU A 10 -25.56 -52.47 39.95
CA LEU A 10 -25.84 -52.23 38.53
C LEU A 10 -25.57 -50.76 38.16
N GLY A 11 -24.61 -50.57 37.24
CA GLY A 11 -24.59 -49.43 36.31
C GLY A 11 -24.02 -48.12 36.83
N CYS A 12 -22.83 -47.75 36.34
CA CYS A 12 -22.77 -46.58 35.45
C CYS A 12 -21.50 -46.61 34.61
N ALA A 13 -21.72 -46.69 33.31
CA ALA A 13 -20.72 -46.61 32.26
C ALA A 13 -20.09 -45.20 32.21
N LEU A 14 -18.86 -45.17 31.70
CA LEU A 14 -18.17 -44.04 31.05
C LEU A 14 -18.34 -42.64 31.68
N ALA A 15 -17.26 -42.18 32.31
CA ALA A 15 -16.93 -40.76 32.33
C ALA A 15 -15.50 -40.57 31.82
N LEU A 16 -15.29 -40.83 30.52
CA LEU A 16 -14.18 -40.23 29.79
C LEU A 16 -14.43 -38.72 29.81
N ARG A 17 -13.71 -38.02 30.68
CA ARG A 17 -13.71 -36.56 30.73
C ARG A 17 -13.13 -36.05 29.42
N PHE A 18 -14.01 -35.64 28.50
CA PHE A 18 -13.65 -34.75 27.40
C PHE A 18 -13.17 -33.43 28.01
N LEU A 19 -11.86 -33.24 28.09
CA LEU A 19 -11.25 -31.92 28.16
C LEU A 19 -11.43 -31.29 26.77
N ALA A 20 -12.57 -30.67 26.54
CA ALA A 20 -12.73 -29.75 25.42
C ALA A 20 -11.79 -28.57 25.68
N LEU A 21 -10.64 -28.56 24.99
CA LEU A 21 -9.83 -27.36 24.83
C LEU A 21 -10.67 -26.37 24.04
N VAL A 22 -11.36 -25.47 24.75
CA VAL A 22 -11.90 -24.26 24.13
C VAL A 22 -10.71 -23.38 23.82
N SER A 23 -10.09 -23.60 22.66
CA SER A 23 -9.22 -22.60 22.05
C SER A 23 -10.10 -21.40 21.75
N TRP A 24 -10.11 -20.43 22.65
CA TRP A 24 -10.64 -19.12 22.35
C TRP A 24 -9.79 -18.58 21.21
N ASP A 25 -10.32 -18.61 19.99
CA ASP A 25 -9.72 -17.91 18.85
C ASP A 25 -9.72 -16.42 19.24
N ILE A 26 -8.60 -15.95 19.80
CA ILE A 26 -8.32 -14.53 19.88
C ILE A 26 -8.30 -14.10 18.41
N PRO A 27 -9.21 -13.22 17.96
CA PRO A 27 -9.17 -12.72 16.59
C PRO A 27 -7.87 -11.93 16.45
N GLY A 28 -6.82 -12.58 15.97
CA GLY A 28 -5.58 -11.91 15.63
C GLY A 28 -5.88 -10.92 14.51
N ALA A 29 -5.42 -9.68 14.66
CA ALA A 29 -5.43 -8.75 13.54
C ALA A 29 -4.57 -9.34 12.43
N ARG A 30 -5.17 -9.69 11.29
CA ARG A 30 -4.45 -10.14 10.11
C ARG A 30 -3.90 -8.90 9.39
N ALA A 31 -2.62 -8.63 9.59
CA ALA A 31 -1.89 -7.64 8.82
C ALA A 31 -1.41 -8.24 7.49
N LEU A 32 -1.07 -7.38 6.53
CA LEU A 32 -0.35 -7.79 5.33
C LEU A 32 1.06 -8.27 5.75
N ASP A 33 1.31 -9.57 5.72
CA ASP A 33 2.64 -10.18 5.93
C ASP A 33 3.20 -10.61 4.56
N ASN A 34 3.65 -9.63 3.79
CA ASN A 34 4.15 -9.83 2.41
C ASN A 34 5.66 -10.03 2.33
N GLY A 35 6.35 -10.23 3.45
CA GLY A 35 7.80 -10.42 3.51
C GLY A 35 8.64 -9.16 3.28
N LEU A 36 8.02 -7.99 3.07
CA LEU A 36 8.70 -6.71 2.87
C LEU A 36 8.79 -5.90 4.17
N ALA A 37 9.49 -4.76 4.13
CA ALA A 37 9.63 -3.80 5.23
C ALA A 37 10.03 -4.45 6.58
N ARG A 38 10.89 -5.48 6.54
CA ARG A 38 11.46 -6.14 7.73
C ARG A 38 12.38 -5.21 8.53
N THR A 39 12.95 -4.22 7.85
CA THR A 39 13.53 -3.00 8.41
C THR A 39 12.73 -1.80 7.88
N PRO A 40 12.80 -0.63 8.54
CA PRO A 40 12.19 0.58 7.99
C PRO A 40 12.66 0.84 6.55
N THR A 41 11.70 1.08 5.65
CA THR A 41 11.97 1.38 4.25
C THR A 41 12.79 2.66 4.13
N MET A 42 13.86 2.66 3.34
CA MET A 42 14.73 3.81 3.11
C MET A 42 14.69 4.24 1.65
N GLY A 43 14.57 5.54 1.41
CA GLY A 43 14.43 6.07 0.06
C GLY A 43 14.30 7.59 0.00
N TRP A 44 13.90 8.08 -1.16
CA TRP A 44 13.64 9.48 -1.47
C TRP A 44 12.19 9.63 -1.96
N LEU A 45 11.53 10.71 -1.56
CA LEU A 45 10.14 11.03 -1.93
C LEU A 45 10.05 12.53 -2.25
N HIS A 46 9.47 12.90 -3.39
CA HIS A 46 9.58 14.27 -3.87
C HIS A 46 8.76 15.31 -3.08
N TRP A 47 7.72 14.88 -2.36
CA TRP A 47 6.61 15.75 -1.94
C TRP A 47 7.02 17.00 -1.17
N GLU A 48 7.83 16.88 -0.13
CA GLU A 48 8.15 18.02 0.74
C GLU A 48 8.91 19.12 -0.02
N ARG A 49 9.81 18.72 -0.93
CA ARG A 49 10.69 19.65 -1.64
C ARG A 49 10.11 20.16 -2.95
N PHE A 50 9.44 19.30 -3.71
CA PHE A 50 8.98 19.58 -5.08
C PHE A 50 7.46 19.76 -5.18
N MET A 51 6.71 19.32 -4.17
CA MET A 51 5.26 19.49 -4.05
C MET A 51 4.53 19.08 -5.34
N CYS A 52 3.51 19.85 -5.75
CA CYS A 52 2.74 19.66 -6.95
C CYS A 52 3.15 20.66 -8.05
N ASN A 53 4.46 20.85 -8.28
CA ASN A 53 4.92 21.76 -9.32
C ASN A 53 4.67 21.18 -10.72
N LEU A 54 3.71 21.74 -11.45
CA LEU A 54 3.33 21.29 -12.79
C LEU A 54 3.94 22.13 -13.92
N ASP A 55 4.59 23.25 -13.59
CA ASP A 55 5.05 24.22 -14.59
C ASP A 55 6.44 23.87 -15.13
N CYS A 56 6.47 22.91 -16.06
CA CYS A 56 7.71 22.53 -16.73
C CYS A 56 8.19 23.53 -17.79
N GLN A 57 7.44 24.60 -18.07
CA GLN A 57 7.88 25.63 -19.02
C GLN A 57 8.74 26.67 -18.31
N GLU A 58 8.26 27.19 -17.19
CA GLU A 58 8.97 28.20 -16.41
C GLU A 58 9.93 27.58 -15.37
N GLU A 59 9.60 26.39 -14.85
CA GLU A 59 10.37 25.70 -13.81
C GLU A 59 10.76 24.26 -14.20
N PRO A 60 11.46 24.05 -15.33
CA PRO A 60 11.75 22.72 -15.89
C PRO A 60 12.60 21.81 -14.99
N ASP A 61 13.39 22.41 -14.08
CA ASP A 61 14.30 21.67 -13.18
C ASP A 61 13.64 21.29 -11.84
N SER A 62 12.44 21.79 -11.56
CA SER A 62 11.69 21.47 -10.33
C SER A 62 10.27 20.96 -10.57
N CYS A 63 9.77 21.00 -11.80
CA CYS A 63 8.46 20.42 -12.10
C CYS A 63 8.48 18.88 -11.95
N ILE A 64 7.35 18.32 -11.56
CA ILE A 64 7.17 16.87 -11.39
C ILE A 64 7.13 16.22 -12.77
N SER A 65 8.28 15.70 -13.20
CA SER A 65 8.49 15.11 -14.53
C SER A 65 9.37 13.86 -14.46
N GLU A 66 9.30 13.00 -15.48
CA GLU A 66 10.16 11.80 -15.55
C GLU A 66 11.65 12.17 -15.51
N LYS A 67 12.04 13.33 -16.07
CA LYS A 67 13.41 13.84 -16.06
C LYS A 67 13.91 14.02 -14.63
N LEU A 68 13.10 14.65 -13.77
CA LEU A 68 13.42 14.83 -12.35
C LEU A 68 13.71 13.48 -11.67
N PHE A 69 12.88 12.46 -11.89
CA PHE A 69 13.08 11.15 -11.29
C PHE A 69 14.28 10.41 -11.88
N MET A 70 14.56 10.55 -13.18
CA MET A 70 15.74 9.96 -13.80
C MET A 70 17.03 10.56 -13.24
N GLU A 71 17.10 11.88 -13.08
CA GLU A 71 18.24 12.58 -12.46
C GLU A 71 18.43 12.18 -11.00
N MET A 72 17.34 12.11 -10.22
CA MET A 72 17.41 11.65 -8.82
C MET A 72 17.87 10.19 -8.72
N ALA A 73 17.45 9.31 -9.66
CA ALA A 73 17.93 7.93 -9.71
C ALA A 73 19.44 7.84 -9.98
N GLU A 74 19.96 8.71 -10.85
CA GLU A 74 21.40 8.80 -11.12
C GLU A 74 22.17 9.25 -9.89
N LEU A 75 21.74 10.34 -9.25
CA LEU A 75 22.36 10.89 -8.04
C LEU A 75 22.31 9.92 -6.86
N MET A 76 21.18 9.21 -6.68
CA MET A 76 21.07 8.17 -5.66
C MET A 76 22.15 7.10 -5.79
N VAL A 77 22.60 6.80 -7.02
CA VAL A 77 23.70 5.86 -7.25
C VAL A 77 25.06 6.54 -7.19
N SER A 78 25.28 7.63 -7.94
CA SER A 78 26.60 8.25 -8.05
C SER A 78 27.12 8.84 -6.75
N ASP A 79 26.22 9.30 -5.89
CA ASP A 79 26.57 10.02 -4.66
C ASP A 79 26.52 9.09 -3.43
N GLY A 80 26.33 7.78 -3.63
CA GLY A 80 26.43 6.77 -2.57
C GLY A 80 25.18 6.60 -1.70
N TRP A 81 24.04 7.21 -2.03
CA TRP A 81 22.78 7.03 -1.28
C TRP A 81 22.30 5.58 -1.31
N LYS A 82 22.34 4.94 -2.49
CA LYS A 82 22.01 3.52 -2.63
C LYS A 82 22.92 2.65 -1.75
N ASP A 83 24.21 2.94 -1.74
CA ASP A 83 25.20 2.18 -0.97
C ASP A 83 25.03 2.38 0.54
N ALA A 84 24.48 3.53 0.96
CA ALA A 84 24.04 3.78 2.33
C ALA A 84 22.67 3.15 2.68
N GLY A 85 21.97 2.55 1.70
CA GLY A 85 20.71 1.82 1.90
C GLY A 85 19.44 2.53 1.39
N TYR A 86 19.53 3.73 0.81
CA TYR A 86 18.37 4.42 0.21
C TYR A 86 18.04 3.79 -1.15
N GLU A 87 17.10 2.85 -1.16
CA GLU A 87 16.82 2.01 -2.34
C GLU A 87 15.51 2.37 -3.07
N TYR A 88 14.57 3.06 -2.42
CA TYR A 88 13.29 3.45 -3.02
C TYR A 88 13.31 4.88 -3.55
N LEU A 89 13.03 5.08 -4.83
CA LEU A 89 12.75 6.39 -5.43
C LEU A 89 11.23 6.52 -5.63
N CYS A 90 10.58 7.38 -4.86
CA CYS A 90 9.13 7.43 -4.76
C CYS A 90 8.53 8.67 -5.42
N ILE A 91 7.56 8.44 -6.31
CA ILE A 91 6.67 9.44 -6.88
C ILE A 91 5.50 9.65 -5.89
N ASP A 92 5.28 10.89 -5.46
CA ASP A 92 4.10 11.34 -4.69
C ASP A 92 2.98 11.84 -5.64
N ASP A 93 2.02 12.63 -5.15
CA ASP A 93 0.91 13.16 -5.95
C ASP A 93 1.35 13.90 -7.24
N CYS A 94 0.38 14.23 -8.09
CA CYS A 94 0.57 15.07 -9.29
C CYS A 94 1.34 14.44 -10.46
N TRP A 95 1.59 13.13 -10.47
CA TRP A 95 2.22 12.44 -11.60
C TRP A 95 1.27 12.11 -12.75
N MET A 96 -0.02 11.94 -12.43
CA MET A 96 -1.00 11.36 -13.34
C MET A 96 -1.63 12.41 -14.27
N ALA A 97 -2.15 11.95 -15.40
CA ALA A 97 -2.99 12.76 -16.27
C ALA A 97 -4.30 13.13 -15.56
N PRO A 98 -4.99 14.21 -15.98
CA PRO A 98 -6.23 14.66 -15.34
C PRO A 98 -7.39 13.65 -15.43
N GLN A 99 -7.30 12.67 -16.33
CA GLN A 99 -8.35 11.67 -16.59
C GLN A 99 -7.75 10.28 -16.81
N ARG A 100 -8.53 9.26 -16.46
CA ARG A 100 -8.25 7.86 -16.79
C ARG A 100 -8.40 7.61 -18.29
N ASP A 101 -7.81 6.52 -18.79
CA ASP A 101 -8.01 6.09 -20.18
C ASP A 101 -9.43 5.52 -20.40
N LEU A 102 -9.74 5.11 -21.63
CA LEU A 102 -11.05 4.55 -21.99
C LEU A 102 -11.33 3.20 -21.29
N GLU A 103 -10.28 2.51 -20.84
CA GLU A 103 -10.37 1.27 -20.07
C GLU A 103 -10.46 1.52 -18.55
N GLY A 104 -10.44 2.79 -18.12
CA GLY A 104 -10.51 3.19 -16.72
C GLY A 104 -9.19 3.10 -15.96
N ARG A 105 -8.05 2.94 -16.64
CA ARG A 105 -6.72 2.90 -16.00
C ARG A 105 -6.17 4.31 -15.78
N LEU A 106 -5.36 4.45 -14.73
CA LEU A 106 -4.56 5.64 -14.53
C LEU A 106 -3.55 5.81 -15.68
N GLN A 107 -3.29 7.06 -16.04
CA GLN A 107 -2.32 7.42 -17.07
C GLN A 107 -1.27 8.34 -16.45
N ALA A 108 -0.02 8.20 -16.85
CA ALA A 108 0.98 9.22 -16.57
C ALA A 108 0.64 10.49 -17.35
N ASP A 109 0.97 11.66 -16.82
CA ASP A 109 0.82 12.90 -17.58
C ASP A 109 1.67 12.83 -18.87
N PRO A 110 1.09 12.94 -20.07
CA PRO A 110 1.79 12.67 -21.31
C PRO A 110 2.83 13.74 -21.67
N GLN A 111 2.78 14.92 -21.06
CA GLN A 111 3.76 15.98 -21.31
C GLN A 111 4.94 15.86 -20.35
N ARG A 112 4.68 15.51 -19.09
CA ARG A 112 5.70 15.44 -18.04
C ARG A 112 6.33 14.06 -17.90
N PHE A 113 5.62 13.01 -18.31
CA PHE A 113 6.06 11.61 -18.34
C PHE A 113 5.81 11.00 -19.74
N PRO A 114 6.38 11.58 -20.82
CA PRO A 114 6.11 11.14 -22.19
C PRO A 114 6.48 9.68 -22.47
N HIS A 115 7.40 9.08 -21.72
CA HIS A 115 7.77 7.67 -21.88
C HIS A 115 6.93 6.72 -20.99
N GLY A 116 6.15 7.28 -20.07
CA GLY A 116 5.26 6.57 -19.16
C GLY A 116 5.97 5.85 -18.00
N ILE A 117 5.18 5.46 -16.99
CA ILE A 117 5.71 4.88 -15.74
C ILE A 117 6.47 3.57 -15.96
N ARG A 118 6.04 2.71 -16.89
CA ARG A 118 6.75 1.44 -17.17
C ARG A 118 8.20 1.69 -17.59
N GLN A 119 8.46 2.68 -18.44
CA GLN A 119 9.82 2.98 -18.87
C GLN A 119 10.65 3.59 -17.74
N LEU A 120 10.04 4.45 -16.92
CA LEU A 120 10.68 4.99 -15.73
C LEU A 120 11.03 3.89 -14.71
N ALA A 121 10.13 2.93 -14.48
CA ALA A 121 10.39 1.77 -13.62
C ALA A 121 11.57 0.95 -14.14
N ASN A 122 11.60 0.63 -15.44
CA ASN A 122 12.72 -0.05 -16.07
C ASN A 122 14.04 0.72 -15.89
N TYR A 123 14.01 2.05 -16.04
CA TYR A 123 15.18 2.91 -15.83
C TYR A 123 15.68 2.82 -14.38
N VAL A 124 14.80 3.01 -13.40
CA VAL A 124 15.11 2.93 -11.97
C VAL A 124 15.64 1.54 -11.59
N HIS A 125 15.03 0.47 -12.09
CA HIS A 125 15.51 -0.90 -11.87
C HIS A 125 16.89 -1.15 -12.50
N SER A 126 17.19 -0.55 -13.66
CA SER A 126 18.52 -0.67 -14.29
C SER A 126 19.65 -0.06 -13.43
N LYS A 127 19.31 0.85 -12.51
CA LYS A 127 20.22 1.46 -11.53
C LYS A 127 20.32 0.65 -10.22
N GLY A 128 19.60 -0.47 -10.12
CA GLY A 128 19.51 -1.27 -8.89
C GLY A 128 18.67 -0.61 -7.80
N LEU A 129 17.79 0.32 -8.16
CA LEU A 129 16.84 0.99 -7.27
C LEU A 129 15.43 0.39 -7.44
N LYS A 130 14.49 0.84 -6.61
CA LYS A 130 13.08 0.44 -6.60
C LYS A 130 12.20 1.67 -6.83
N LEU A 131 11.11 1.53 -7.59
CA LEU A 131 10.19 2.62 -7.87
C LEU A 131 8.99 2.61 -6.92
N GLY A 132 8.78 3.71 -6.20
CA GLY A 132 7.53 3.98 -5.50
C GLY A 132 6.59 4.86 -6.32
N ILE A 133 5.28 4.68 -6.14
CA ILE A 133 4.23 5.52 -6.73
C ILE A 133 3.19 5.91 -5.68
N TYR A 134 2.30 6.81 -6.06
CA TYR A 134 1.25 7.34 -5.22
C TYR A 134 -0.13 7.17 -5.84
N ALA A 135 -1.11 6.90 -4.99
CA ALA A 135 -2.53 7.04 -5.28
C ALA A 135 -3.30 7.43 -4.00
N ASP A 136 -4.60 7.60 -4.12
CA ASP A 136 -5.48 7.99 -3.01
C ASP A 136 -6.69 7.05 -2.91
N VAL A 137 -7.07 6.69 -1.68
CA VAL A 137 -8.21 5.82 -1.39
C VAL A 137 -9.56 6.39 -1.83
N GLY A 138 -9.70 7.70 -1.87
CA GLY A 138 -10.93 8.42 -2.16
C GLY A 138 -11.24 8.61 -3.64
N ASN A 139 -12.14 9.55 -3.93
CA ASN A 139 -12.59 9.86 -5.29
C ASN A 139 -11.57 10.69 -6.09
N LYS A 140 -10.68 11.39 -5.40
CA LYS A 140 -9.61 12.22 -5.96
C LYS A 140 -8.39 12.14 -5.06
N THR A 141 -7.22 12.39 -5.62
CA THR A 141 -6.03 12.68 -4.81
C THR A 141 -6.16 14.00 -4.07
N CYS A 142 -5.33 14.23 -3.07
CA CYS A 142 -5.29 15.51 -2.36
C CYS A 142 -5.06 16.71 -3.29
N ALA A 143 -4.29 16.55 -4.38
CA ALA A 143 -4.12 17.58 -5.40
C ALA A 143 -5.24 17.64 -6.46
N GLY A 144 -6.26 16.78 -6.36
CA GLY A 144 -7.45 16.81 -7.20
C GLY A 144 -7.40 15.95 -8.47
N PHE A 145 -6.38 15.11 -8.63
CA PHE A 145 -6.26 14.14 -9.72
C PHE A 145 -7.16 12.90 -9.49
N PRO A 146 -7.33 11.98 -10.47
CA PRO A 146 -8.19 10.81 -10.30
C PRO A 146 -7.81 9.94 -9.07
N GLY A 147 -8.77 9.72 -8.16
CA GLY A 147 -8.60 8.82 -7.02
C GLY A 147 -8.89 7.35 -7.39
N SER A 148 -8.65 6.43 -6.45
CA SER A 148 -8.76 4.98 -6.68
C SER A 148 -10.08 4.37 -6.22
N PHE A 149 -11.00 5.11 -5.59
CA PHE A 149 -12.32 4.58 -5.22
C PHE A 149 -13.07 4.02 -6.44
N GLY A 150 -13.45 2.74 -6.37
CA GLY A 150 -14.10 2.01 -7.49
C GLY A 150 -13.13 1.40 -8.51
N TYR A 151 -11.83 1.66 -8.40
CA TYR A 151 -10.79 1.20 -9.34
C TYR A 151 -9.65 0.42 -8.66
N TYR A 152 -9.76 0.07 -7.38
CA TYR A 152 -8.65 -0.53 -6.61
C TYR A 152 -7.99 -1.74 -7.28
N ASP A 153 -8.77 -2.65 -7.87
CA ASP A 153 -8.22 -3.83 -8.56
C ASP A 153 -7.51 -3.46 -9.86
N ILE A 154 -8.08 -2.54 -10.64
CA ILE A 154 -7.49 -2.06 -11.90
C ILE A 154 -6.20 -1.30 -11.61
N ASP A 155 -6.20 -0.43 -10.60
CA ASP A 155 -5.05 0.37 -10.22
C ASP A 155 -3.93 -0.51 -9.64
N ALA A 156 -4.25 -1.44 -8.75
CA ALA A 156 -3.27 -2.40 -8.24
C ALA A 156 -2.61 -3.20 -9.37
N GLN A 157 -3.42 -3.72 -10.32
CA GLN A 157 -2.88 -4.43 -11.47
C GLN A 157 -2.06 -3.52 -12.38
N THR A 158 -2.49 -2.27 -12.60
CA THR A 158 -1.76 -1.28 -13.39
C THR A 158 -0.38 -1.01 -12.80
N PHE A 159 -0.28 -0.82 -11.48
CA PHE A 159 0.99 -0.63 -10.78
C PHE A 159 1.90 -1.86 -10.87
N ALA A 160 1.33 -3.05 -10.65
CA ALA A 160 2.07 -4.30 -10.76
C ALA A 160 2.60 -4.53 -12.18
N ASP A 161 1.76 -4.27 -13.18
CA ASP A 161 2.12 -4.36 -14.60
C ASP A 161 3.26 -3.42 -14.93
N TRP A 162 3.22 -2.16 -14.47
CA TRP A 162 4.29 -1.18 -14.70
C TRP A 162 5.59 -1.48 -13.97
N GLY A 163 5.60 -2.39 -12.99
CA GLY A 163 6.79 -2.73 -12.22
C GLY A 163 7.01 -1.85 -10.99
N VAL A 164 5.96 -1.27 -10.42
CA VAL A 164 6.03 -0.51 -9.16
C VAL A 164 6.40 -1.41 -7.98
N ASP A 165 7.23 -0.93 -7.07
CA ASP A 165 7.74 -1.67 -5.90
C ASP A 165 7.19 -1.16 -4.56
N LEU A 166 6.59 0.04 -4.56
CA LEU A 166 5.97 0.66 -3.39
C LEU A 166 4.76 1.50 -3.81
N LEU A 167 3.68 1.41 -3.06
CA LEU A 167 2.53 2.32 -3.16
C LEU A 167 2.39 3.11 -1.86
N LYS A 168 2.46 4.44 -1.96
CA LYS A 168 1.89 5.36 -0.96
C LYS A 168 0.40 5.56 -1.29
N PHE A 169 -0.45 5.38 -0.28
CA PHE A 169 -1.90 5.46 -0.44
C PHE A 169 -2.51 6.45 0.55
N ASP A 170 -2.82 7.64 0.02
CA ASP A 170 -3.34 8.78 0.77
C ASP A 170 -4.85 8.62 1.08
N GLY A 171 -5.39 9.53 1.87
CA GLY A 171 -6.72 9.45 2.47
C GLY A 171 -7.69 10.58 2.13
N CYS A 172 -7.36 11.46 1.17
CA CYS A 172 -8.21 12.59 0.82
C CYS A 172 -9.53 12.15 0.16
N HIS A 173 -10.51 13.06 0.10
CA HIS A 173 -11.76 12.87 -0.65
C HIS A 173 -12.49 11.53 -0.41
N CYS A 174 -12.43 11.03 0.84
CA CYS A 174 -13.12 9.84 1.29
C CYS A 174 -14.30 10.20 2.22
N ASP A 175 -15.52 9.81 1.85
CA ASP A 175 -16.75 10.34 2.45
C ASP A 175 -17.08 9.78 3.84
N SER A 176 -16.46 8.67 4.26
CA SER A 176 -16.77 8.04 5.54
C SER A 176 -15.62 7.17 6.08
N LEU A 177 -15.61 6.95 7.39
CA LEU A 177 -14.67 6.02 8.05
C LEU A 177 -14.79 4.58 7.53
N GLU A 178 -15.99 4.16 7.16
CA GLU A 178 -16.24 2.82 6.61
C GLU A 178 -15.57 2.68 5.24
N LYS A 179 -15.80 3.65 4.32
CA LYS A 179 -15.15 3.67 3.01
C LYS A 179 -13.63 3.76 3.13
N LEU A 180 -13.13 4.55 4.08
CA LEU A 180 -11.70 4.67 4.36
C LEU A 180 -11.13 3.30 4.76
N ALA A 181 -11.73 2.68 5.77
CA ALA A 181 -11.29 1.39 6.27
C ALA A 181 -11.35 0.28 5.22
N ASP A 182 -12.41 0.25 4.42
CA ASP A 182 -12.59 -0.78 3.41
C ASP A 182 -11.72 -0.55 2.18
N GLY A 183 -11.49 0.71 1.77
CA GLY A 183 -10.59 1.05 0.68
C GLY A 183 -9.14 0.65 0.95
N TYR A 184 -8.61 0.93 2.16
CA TYR A 184 -7.27 0.49 2.55
C TYR A 184 -7.13 -1.04 2.57
N LYS A 185 -8.13 -1.75 3.12
CA LYS A 185 -8.15 -3.22 3.08
C LYS A 185 -8.24 -3.76 1.66
N HIS A 186 -9.10 -3.18 0.82
CA HIS A 186 -9.32 -3.61 -0.56
C HIS A 186 -8.03 -3.46 -1.35
N MET A 187 -7.40 -2.28 -1.33
CA MET A 187 -6.14 -2.04 -2.04
C MET A 187 -5.02 -2.97 -1.54
N SER A 188 -4.90 -3.19 -0.22
CA SER A 188 -3.94 -4.17 0.32
C SER A 188 -4.12 -5.58 -0.27
N LEU A 189 -5.37 -6.07 -0.32
CA LEU A 189 -5.69 -7.38 -0.90
C LEU A 189 -5.52 -7.39 -2.43
N ALA A 190 -5.85 -6.29 -3.12
CA ALA A 190 -5.70 -6.16 -4.56
C ALA A 190 -4.23 -6.21 -4.97
N LEU A 191 -3.35 -5.48 -4.28
CA LEU A 191 -1.90 -5.55 -4.48
C LEU A 191 -1.40 -6.98 -4.28
N ASN A 192 -1.81 -7.65 -3.19
CA ASN A 192 -1.43 -9.03 -2.92
C ASN A 192 -1.87 -10.00 -4.03
N ARG A 193 -3.07 -9.81 -4.61
CA ARG A 193 -3.59 -10.64 -5.71
C ARG A 193 -2.77 -10.53 -7.00
N THR A 194 -2.05 -9.43 -7.22
CA THR A 194 -1.21 -9.26 -8.42
C THR A 194 -0.01 -10.22 -8.43
N GLY A 195 0.39 -10.74 -7.26
CA GLY A 195 1.59 -11.57 -7.11
C GLY A 195 2.91 -10.79 -7.12
N ARG A 196 2.89 -9.47 -7.35
CA ARG A 196 4.08 -8.62 -7.24
C ARG A 196 4.30 -8.19 -5.79
N SER A 197 5.55 -8.21 -5.36
CA SER A 197 5.97 -7.66 -4.07
C SER A 197 5.93 -6.13 -4.11
N ILE A 198 4.93 -5.52 -3.46
CA ILE A 198 4.76 -4.06 -3.38
C ILE A 198 4.67 -3.64 -1.90
N VAL A 199 5.55 -2.76 -1.46
CA VAL A 199 5.46 -2.14 -0.13
C VAL A 199 4.22 -1.27 -0.09
N TYR A 200 3.39 -1.37 0.96
CA TYR A 200 2.14 -0.64 1.07
C TYR A 200 2.17 0.36 2.22
N SER A 201 2.38 1.63 1.89
CA SER A 201 2.44 2.76 2.83
C SER A 201 1.06 3.40 2.97
N CYS A 202 0.46 3.31 4.15
CA CYS A 202 -0.92 3.73 4.40
C CYS A 202 -0.98 5.02 5.23
N GLU A 203 -1.78 5.98 4.80
CA GLU A 203 -2.15 7.15 5.63
C GLU A 203 -3.41 6.91 6.47
N TRP A 204 -3.94 5.69 6.49
CA TRP A 204 -5.19 5.35 7.15
C TRP A 204 -5.32 5.93 8.57
N PRO A 205 -4.35 5.75 9.49
CA PRO A 205 -4.50 6.31 10.85
C PRO A 205 -4.67 7.82 10.84
N LEU A 206 -3.93 8.55 9.99
CA LEU A 206 -3.98 10.01 9.89
C LEU A 206 -5.41 10.51 9.65
N TYR A 207 -6.12 9.88 8.71
CA TYR A 207 -7.47 10.27 8.30
C TYR A 207 -8.58 9.72 9.21
N VAL A 208 -8.26 8.82 10.14
CA VAL A 208 -9.18 8.39 11.21
C VAL A 208 -9.20 9.39 12.38
N TRP A 209 -8.06 10.00 12.71
CA TRP A 209 -7.91 10.85 13.89
C TRP A 209 -8.94 11.98 14.04
N PRO A 210 -9.31 12.74 12.98
CA PRO A 210 -10.29 13.81 13.12
C PRO A 210 -11.64 13.32 13.64
N PHE A 211 -12.05 12.10 13.27
CA PHE A 211 -13.32 11.51 13.71
C PHE A 211 -13.31 11.02 15.16
N GLN A 212 -12.12 10.74 15.72
CA GLN A 212 -11.98 10.31 17.11
C GLN A 212 -12.01 11.48 18.09
N LYS A 213 -11.60 12.69 17.66
CA LYS A 213 -11.61 13.90 18.50
C LYS A 213 -13.00 14.52 18.71
N VAL A 214 -14.02 14.05 17.99
CA VAL A 214 -15.41 14.56 18.05
C VAL A 214 -16.31 13.67 18.92
N ARG A 215 -15.74 12.71 19.67
CA ARG A 215 -16.46 11.89 20.67
C ARG A 215 -15.99 12.19 22.08
#